data_AF-A0A5R9J2N1-F1
#
_entry.id   AF-A0A5R9J2N1-F1
#
_cell.length_a   1.000
_cell.length_b   1.000
_cell.length_c   1.000
_cell.angle_alpha   90.00
_cell.angle_beta   90.00
_cell.angle_gamma   90.00
#
_symmetry.space_group_name_H-M   'P 1'
#
loop_
_entity.id
_entity.type
_entity.pdbx_description
1 polymer ?
#
loop_
_entity_poly.entity_id
_entity_poly.type
_entity_poly.pdbx_seq_one_letter_code
_entity_poly.pdbx_strand_id
1 'polypeptide(L)'
;MPEFIAIKSLSASDLTLLDRFFGVINRTGQKCINLNADVFVQLFYPDIETLTAARGGEVPVPITVFGPAAAPALRMNRSITKGDSYKNWRLNGETMHDPREQPDRFAHLQRHDLAVMAFDGRGLPERVTIVFLARDEPVDASLYAALAPYVARRSMAPITLGEVEAAIQAAGCGDAHPLTTFAVSPDIEAALEEAALGGFRGLRMIRRRRATRPVSRHESQRAREAAEQTGDDGERLVNAHFAALENPGGEFSFAWTSRVDAYSPFDFRIRHHGGALGDAEYVLDVKATRGAFERDFHLSFGEGFEAAESNVPYYIWRVYGITTDGAFMRRSGDIRDFARALIETHDRAMPAGVAADAFSVQVAAHGLTWSEPVVLAAALGEEDEAADAPA
;
A
#
# COMPACT_ATOMS: atom_id res chain seq x y z
N MET A 1 -2.88 5.12 1.62
CA MET A 1 -2.67 5.75 0.31
C MET A 1 -3.91 6.51 -0.05
N PRO A 2 -3.78 7.67 -0.69
CA PRO A 2 -4.94 8.30 -1.28
C PRO A 2 -5.60 7.34 -2.25
N GLU A 3 -6.92 7.24 -2.16
CA GLU A 3 -7.70 6.47 -3.12
C GLU A 3 -7.75 7.22 -4.44
N PHE A 4 -7.82 8.56 -4.36
CA PHE A 4 -7.91 9.43 -5.53
C PHE A 4 -7.00 10.65 -5.40
N ILE A 5 -6.42 11.08 -6.53
CA ILE A 5 -5.63 12.31 -6.59
C ILE A 5 -6.16 13.16 -7.74
N ALA A 6 -6.37 14.45 -7.47
CA ALA A 6 -6.67 15.42 -8.49
C ALA A 6 -5.75 16.61 -8.38
N ILE A 7 -5.53 17.28 -9.50
CA ILE A 7 -4.90 18.59 -9.57
C ILE A 7 -5.91 19.61 -10.01
N LYS A 8 -5.88 20.78 -9.37
CA LYS A 8 -6.78 21.90 -9.64
C LYS A 8 -5.99 23.17 -9.92
N SER A 9 -6.32 23.85 -11.02
CA SER A 9 -5.91 25.23 -11.27
C SER A 9 -6.84 26.16 -10.48
N LEU A 10 -6.28 26.90 -9.54
CA LEU A 10 -7.02 27.75 -8.61
C LEU A 10 -7.66 28.93 -9.35
N SER A 11 -8.99 29.00 -9.32
CA SER A 11 -9.74 30.17 -9.76
C SER A 11 -9.71 31.27 -8.70
N ALA A 12 -10.11 32.49 -9.08
CA ALA A 12 -10.27 33.58 -8.12
C ALA A 12 -11.25 33.24 -6.98
N SER A 13 -12.31 32.47 -7.27
CA SER A 13 -13.27 32.01 -6.25
C SER A 13 -12.74 30.88 -5.37
N ASP A 14 -11.72 30.13 -5.80
CA ASP A 14 -11.13 29.11 -4.93
C ASP A 14 -10.19 29.75 -3.90
N LEU A 15 -9.50 30.83 -4.30
CA LEU A 15 -8.62 31.59 -3.41
C LEU A 15 -9.37 32.27 -2.25
N THR A 16 -10.68 32.51 -2.35
CA THR A 16 -11.46 33.09 -1.26
C THR A 16 -11.64 32.15 -0.06
N LEU A 17 -11.22 30.88 -0.16
CA LEU A 17 -11.03 30.03 1.01
C LEU A 17 -9.98 30.62 1.96
N LEU A 18 -9.03 31.41 1.46
CA LEU A 18 -7.95 32.03 2.24
C LEU A 18 -8.37 33.45 2.66
N ASP A 19 -8.18 33.76 3.94
CA ASP A 19 -8.72 34.98 4.56
C ASP A 19 -8.27 36.27 3.87
N ARG A 20 -6.99 36.31 3.47
CA ARG A 20 -6.40 37.46 2.76
C ARG A 20 -7.14 37.80 1.46
N PHE A 21 -7.51 36.78 0.68
CA PHE A 21 -8.19 36.98 -0.60
C PHE A 21 -9.69 37.17 -0.43
N PHE A 22 -10.27 36.69 0.66
CA PHE A 22 -11.69 36.84 0.96
C PHE A 22 -12.10 38.32 1.01
N GLY A 23 -11.38 39.18 1.73
CA GLY A 23 -11.73 40.61 1.80
C GLY A 23 -11.60 41.38 0.47
N VAL A 24 -10.71 40.92 -0.42
CA VAL A 24 -10.33 41.64 -1.66
C VAL A 24 -11.18 41.20 -2.85
N ILE A 25 -11.42 39.90 -2.99
CA ILE A 25 -12.05 39.30 -4.18
C ILE A 25 -13.57 39.17 -4.01
N ASN A 26 -14.06 39.09 -2.76
CA ASN A 26 -15.37 38.52 -2.51
C ASN A 26 -16.54 39.46 -2.83
N ARG A 27 -17.22 39.16 -3.95
CA ARG A 27 -18.54 39.71 -4.29
C ARG A 27 -19.71 38.78 -3.94
N THR A 28 -19.45 37.52 -3.56
CA THR A 28 -20.46 36.44 -3.57
C THR A 28 -20.61 35.67 -2.26
N GLY A 29 -19.82 35.97 -1.23
CA GLY A 29 -19.81 35.27 0.06
C GLY A 29 -19.08 33.92 0.07
N GLN A 30 -18.55 33.46 -1.07
CA GLN A 30 -18.04 32.10 -1.22
C GLN A 30 -16.68 31.90 -0.50
N LYS A 31 -16.56 30.85 0.33
CA LYS A 31 -15.35 30.47 1.10
C LYS A 31 -14.93 29.01 0.84
N CYS A 32 -14.72 28.64 -0.42
CA CYS A 32 -14.53 27.24 -0.75
C CYS A 32 -13.73 27.00 -2.02
N ILE A 33 -13.14 25.81 -2.12
CA ILE A 33 -12.59 25.30 -3.37
C ILE A 33 -13.69 24.51 -4.08
N ASN A 34 -13.99 24.86 -5.33
CA ASN A 34 -14.96 24.11 -6.14
C ASN A 34 -14.36 22.78 -6.59
N LEU A 35 -15.10 21.69 -6.39
CA LEU A 35 -14.74 20.36 -6.86
C LEU A 35 -15.55 20.08 -8.14
N ASN A 36 -14.86 19.86 -9.25
CA ASN A 36 -15.52 19.67 -10.53
C ASN A 36 -16.28 18.34 -10.54
N ALA A 37 -17.57 18.36 -10.90
CA ALA A 37 -18.43 17.18 -10.83
C ALA A 37 -17.95 16.02 -11.73
N ASP A 38 -17.39 16.32 -12.91
CA ASP A 38 -16.84 15.33 -13.84
C ASP A 38 -15.60 14.61 -13.29
N VAL A 39 -14.91 15.18 -12.29
CA VAL A 39 -13.79 14.51 -11.61
C VAL A 39 -14.26 13.93 -10.28
N PHE A 40 -14.77 14.79 -9.40
CA PHE A 40 -15.04 14.43 -8.01
C PHE A 40 -16.25 13.48 -7.86
N VAL A 41 -17.32 13.70 -8.63
CA VAL A 41 -18.50 12.83 -8.55
C VAL A 41 -18.34 11.67 -9.52
N GLN A 42 -18.16 11.96 -10.81
CA GLN A 42 -18.22 10.91 -11.83
C GLN A 42 -17.07 9.91 -11.77
N LEU A 43 -15.88 10.31 -11.33
CA LEU A 43 -14.71 9.41 -11.27
C LEU A 43 -14.39 8.95 -9.85
N PHE A 44 -14.43 9.84 -8.86
CA PHE A 44 -13.95 9.49 -7.51
C PHE A 44 -15.08 8.95 -6.62
N TYR A 45 -16.22 9.63 -6.59
CA TYR A 45 -17.30 9.30 -5.66
C TYR A 45 -18.67 9.30 -6.37
N PRO A 46 -18.95 8.32 -7.25
CA PRO A 46 -20.18 8.29 -8.04
C PRO A 46 -21.44 8.20 -7.17
N ASP A 47 -21.33 7.56 -6.01
CA ASP A 47 -22.45 7.34 -5.09
C ASP A 47 -22.59 8.43 -4.00
N ILE A 48 -21.77 9.49 -4.05
CA ILE A 48 -21.72 10.50 -2.97
C ILE A 48 -23.07 11.15 -2.69
N GLU A 49 -23.88 11.41 -3.70
CA GLU A 49 -25.21 12.02 -3.53
C GLU A 49 -26.14 11.10 -2.75
N THR A 50 -26.17 9.81 -3.09
CA THR A 50 -26.96 8.80 -2.38
C THR A 50 -26.49 8.65 -0.95
N LEU A 51 -25.18 8.54 -0.74
CA LEU A 51 -24.58 8.32 0.59
C LEU A 51 -24.70 9.53 1.52
N THR A 52 -24.89 10.73 0.98
CA THR A 52 -25.00 11.99 1.75
C THR A 52 -26.40 12.52 1.88
N ALA A 53 -27.38 11.99 1.15
CA ALA A 53 -28.78 12.38 1.26
C ALA A 53 -29.29 12.27 2.71
N ALA A 54 -28.92 11.19 3.41
CA ALA A 54 -29.26 11.00 4.83
C ALA A 54 -28.53 11.96 5.79
N ARG A 55 -27.51 12.68 5.31
CA ARG A 55 -26.65 13.60 6.08
C ARG A 55 -26.84 15.07 5.69
N GLY A 56 -27.91 15.38 4.95
CA GLY A 56 -28.19 16.75 4.50
C GLY A 56 -27.22 17.26 3.43
N GLY A 57 -26.60 16.38 2.64
CA GLY A 57 -25.70 16.76 1.54
C GLY A 57 -24.33 17.28 1.99
N GLU A 58 -23.91 16.92 3.21
CA GLU A 58 -22.67 17.36 3.84
C GLU A 58 -21.78 16.15 4.23
N VAL A 59 -20.49 16.24 3.88
CA VAL A 59 -19.46 15.29 4.29
C VAL A 59 -18.39 16.03 5.11
N PRO A 60 -18.41 15.91 6.45
CA PRO A 60 -17.34 16.48 7.27
C PRO A 60 -16.02 15.74 6.98
N VAL A 61 -14.96 16.50 6.67
CA VAL A 61 -13.65 15.97 6.33
C VAL A 61 -12.53 16.73 7.06
N PRO A 62 -11.65 16.04 7.81
CA PRO A 62 -10.37 16.61 8.21
C PRO A 62 -9.51 16.89 6.97
N ILE A 63 -8.92 18.08 6.93
CA ILE A 63 -7.98 18.46 5.88
C ILE A 63 -6.59 18.75 6.45
N THR A 64 -5.57 18.36 5.68
CA THR A 64 -4.18 18.74 5.91
C THR A 64 -3.67 19.53 4.72
N VAL A 65 -3.16 20.73 4.97
CA VAL A 65 -2.73 21.68 3.93
C VAL A 65 -1.23 21.91 4.05
N PHE A 66 -0.53 21.76 2.93
CA PHE A 66 0.89 22.08 2.78
C PHE A 66 1.07 23.18 1.75
N GLY A 67 2.23 23.82 1.81
CA GLY A 67 2.57 24.86 0.86
C GLY A 67 1.82 26.19 1.10
N PRO A 68 2.05 27.17 0.19
CA PRO A 68 3.06 27.15 -0.88
C PRO A 68 4.50 27.10 -0.31
N ALA A 69 5.50 26.96 -1.20
CA ALA A 69 6.93 26.95 -0.87
C ALA A 69 7.32 25.87 0.15
N ALA A 70 6.80 24.65 -0.01
CA ALA A 70 7.00 23.52 0.90
C ALA A 70 6.66 23.82 2.40
N ALA A 71 5.81 24.80 2.69
CA ALA A 71 5.40 25.14 4.05
C ALA A 71 4.78 23.92 4.78
N PRO A 72 5.00 23.80 6.12
CA PRO A 72 4.62 22.62 6.89
C PRO A 72 3.10 22.43 6.99
N ALA A 73 2.68 21.24 7.45
CA ALA A 73 1.28 20.86 7.56
C ALA A 73 0.47 21.82 8.44
N LEU A 74 -0.65 22.32 7.90
CA LEU A 74 -1.71 23.01 8.63
C LEU A 74 -2.96 22.11 8.64
N ARG A 75 -3.48 21.79 9.82
CA ARG A 75 -4.58 20.83 9.99
C ARG A 75 -5.85 21.54 10.45
N MET A 76 -6.99 21.19 9.88
CA MET A 76 -8.31 21.73 10.25
C MET A 76 -9.43 20.82 9.78
N ASN A 77 -10.66 21.06 10.24
CA ASN A 77 -11.84 20.38 9.73
C ASN A 77 -12.57 21.25 8.71
N ARG A 78 -13.06 20.64 7.64
CA ARG A 78 -13.89 21.26 6.61
C ARG A 78 -15.06 20.34 6.27
N SER A 79 -15.87 20.77 5.33
CA SER A 79 -17.00 20.01 4.86
C SER A 79 -17.05 20.03 3.34
N ILE A 80 -17.31 18.88 2.72
CA ILE A 80 -17.62 18.80 1.30
C ILE A 80 -19.14 18.82 1.17
N THR A 81 -19.68 19.88 0.56
CA THR A 81 -21.12 20.09 0.46
C THR A 81 -21.60 20.30 -0.97
N LYS A 82 -22.84 19.89 -1.23
CA LYS A 82 -23.61 20.27 -2.43
C LYS A 82 -24.87 20.98 -1.96
N GLY A 83 -24.91 22.30 -2.13
CA GLY A 83 -26.14 23.05 -1.88
C GLY A 83 -27.12 22.92 -3.03
N ASP A 84 -28.42 23.06 -2.75
CA ASP A 84 -29.52 22.87 -3.72
C ASP A 84 -29.38 23.72 -5.00
N SER A 85 -28.73 24.87 -4.89
CA SER A 85 -28.52 25.82 -6.00
C SER A 85 -27.19 25.66 -6.73
N TYR A 86 -26.30 24.76 -6.27
CA TYR A 86 -24.94 24.64 -6.83
C TYR A 86 -24.81 23.42 -7.74
N LYS A 87 -24.31 23.66 -8.96
CA LYS A 87 -23.98 22.59 -9.91
C LYS A 87 -22.80 21.71 -9.44
N ASN A 88 -21.90 22.27 -8.62
CA ASN A 88 -20.66 21.62 -8.20
C ASN A 88 -20.61 21.42 -6.69
N TRP A 89 -19.96 20.33 -6.30
CA TRP A 89 -19.54 20.10 -4.91
C TRP A 89 -18.45 21.09 -4.51
N ARG A 90 -18.38 21.42 -3.22
CA ARG A 90 -17.46 22.45 -2.71
C ARG A 90 -16.80 21.96 -1.43
N LEU A 91 -15.47 22.08 -1.36
CA LEU A 91 -14.76 21.98 -0.09
C LEU A 91 -14.90 23.30 0.66
N ASN A 92 -15.86 23.35 1.58
CA ASN A 92 -16.39 24.52 2.26
C ASN A 92 -15.97 24.60 3.73
N GLY A 93 -16.07 25.80 4.31
CA GLY A 93 -15.88 26.07 5.73
C GLY A 93 -15.47 27.51 6.02
N GLU A 94 -14.87 27.72 7.18
CA GLU A 94 -14.29 29.02 7.55
C GLU A 94 -13.09 29.39 6.67
N THR A 95 -12.79 30.69 6.60
CA THR A 95 -11.57 31.15 5.93
C THR A 95 -10.34 30.56 6.61
N MET A 96 -9.32 30.27 5.81
CA MET A 96 -8.03 29.80 6.28
C MET A 96 -7.15 31.01 6.56
N HIS A 97 -6.74 31.16 7.82
CA HIS A 97 -5.83 32.20 8.24
C HIS A 97 -4.38 31.75 8.12
N ASP A 98 -3.48 32.71 7.87
CA ASP A 98 -2.04 32.46 7.98
C ASP A 98 -1.70 32.01 9.42
N PRO A 99 -0.88 30.97 9.62
CA PRO A 99 -0.39 30.59 10.94
C PRO A 99 0.36 31.77 11.59
N ARG A 100 0.30 31.89 12.93
CA ARG A 100 0.96 32.99 13.64
C ARG A 100 2.46 33.01 13.41
N GLU A 101 3.06 31.85 13.23
CA GLU A 101 4.49 31.65 13.00
C GLU A 101 4.91 31.91 11.54
N GLN A 102 3.94 31.99 10.63
CA GLN A 102 4.15 32.21 9.19
C GLN A 102 3.15 33.25 8.67
N PRO A 103 3.24 34.51 9.14
CA PRO A 103 2.44 35.58 8.56
C PRO A 103 2.75 35.64 7.05
N ASP A 104 1.73 35.84 6.24
CA ASP A 104 1.84 35.87 4.77
C ASP A 104 2.11 34.51 4.09
N ARG A 105 1.99 33.38 4.79
CA ARG A 105 2.13 32.03 4.19
C ARG A 105 1.41 31.89 2.84
N PHE A 106 0.18 32.38 2.74
CA PHE A 106 -0.62 32.25 1.52
C PHE A 106 -0.56 33.46 0.59
N ALA A 107 0.23 34.49 0.90
CA ALA A 107 0.28 35.74 0.14
C ALA A 107 0.78 35.57 -1.30
N HIS A 108 1.59 34.54 -1.51
CA HIS A 108 2.25 34.25 -2.78
C HIS A 108 1.36 33.50 -3.77
N LEU A 109 0.21 32.98 -3.31
CA LEU A 109 -0.74 32.31 -4.18
C LEU A 109 -1.45 33.30 -5.10
N GLN A 110 -1.61 32.91 -6.35
CA GLN A 110 -2.26 33.69 -7.39
C GLN A 110 -3.28 32.83 -8.14
N ARG A 111 -4.11 33.51 -8.92
CA ARG A 111 -5.01 32.82 -9.85
C ARG A 111 -4.17 31.99 -10.82
N HIS A 112 -4.59 30.75 -11.06
CA HIS A 112 -3.93 29.73 -11.86
C HIS A 112 -2.74 29.02 -11.22
N ASP A 113 -2.45 29.28 -9.95
CA ASP A 113 -1.63 28.38 -9.14
C ASP A 113 -2.33 27.04 -8.94
N LEU A 114 -1.59 26.04 -8.44
CA LEU A 114 -2.08 24.67 -8.36
C LEU A 114 -2.41 24.27 -6.94
N ALA A 115 -3.46 23.47 -6.81
CA ALA A 115 -3.73 22.65 -5.64
C ALA A 115 -3.71 21.18 -6.08
N VAL A 116 -2.77 20.40 -5.57
CA VAL A 116 -2.79 18.95 -5.72
C VAL A 116 -3.49 18.37 -4.49
N MET A 117 -4.58 17.65 -4.73
CA MET A 117 -5.51 17.17 -3.71
C MET A 117 -5.54 15.66 -3.72
N ALA A 118 -5.23 15.07 -2.58
CA ALA A 118 -5.26 13.64 -2.31
C ALA A 118 -6.45 13.33 -1.39
N PHE A 119 -7.36 12.47 -1.85
CA PHE A 119 -8.56 12.06 -1.11
C PHE A 119 -8.37 10.63 -0.60
N ASP A 120 -8.57 10.44 0.70
CA ASP A 120 -8.65 9.11 1.32
C ASP A 120 -10.12 8.77 1.61
N GLY A 121 -10.46 7.48 1.59
CA GLY A 121 -11.80 6.96 1.88
C GLY A 121 -12.49 6.39 0.64
N ARG A 122 -13.08 5.19 0.76
CA ARG A 122 -13.87 4.54 -0.30
C ARG A 122 -15.36 4.86 -0.10
N GLY A 123 -16.05 5.23 -1.18
CA GLY A 123 -17.46 5.63 -1.15
C GLY A 123 -17.68 7.09 -0.71
N LEU A 124 -17.06 7.52 0.39
CA LEU A 124 -17.03 8.93 0.83
C LEU A 124 -15.60 9.37 1.16
N PRO A 125 -15.26 10.66 0.96
CA PRO A 125 -14.00 11.20 1.43
C PRO A 125 -13.98 11.24 2.96
N GLU A 126 -12.95 10.63 3.55
CA GLU A 126 -12.71 10.61 5.01
C GLU A 126 -11.61 11.59 5.42
N ARG A 127 -10.73 11.95 4.47
CA ARG A 127 -9.64 12.91 4.68
C ARG A 127 -9.21 13.51 3.35
N VAL A 128 -8.81 14.78 3.36
CA VAL A 128 -8.23 15.44 2.20
C VAL A 128 -6.86 16.00 2.56
N THR A 129 -5.85 15.71 1.75
CA THR A 129 -4.56 16.40 1.83
C THR A 129 -4.40 17.30 0.63
N ILE A 130 -4.02 18.55 0.84
CA ILE A 130 -3.86 19.56 -0.20
C ILE A 130 -2.41 20.05 -0.15
N VAL A 131 -1.72 20.05 -1.29
CA VAL A 131 -0.46 20.76 -1.46
C VAL A 131 -0.69 21.91 -2.44
N PHE A 132 -0.54 23.13 -1.95
CA PHE A 132 -0.54 24.31 -2.81
C PHE A 132 0.84 24.51 -3.42
N LEU A 133 0.88 24.81 -4.72
CA LEU A 133 2.10 25.14 -5.46
C LEU A 133 1.92 26.52 -6.07
N ALA A 134 2.74 27.48 -5.64
CA ALA A 134 2.78 28.81 -6.22
C ALA A 134 3.77 28.83 -7.38
N ARG A 135 3.33 29.24 -8.58
CA ARG A 135 4.18 29.17 -9.78
C ARG A 135 5.44 30.04 -9.70
N ASP A 136 5.34 31.14 -8.96
CA ASP A 136 6.40 32.15 -8.82
C ASP A 136 7.32 31.84 -7.61
N GLU A 137 7.01 30.81 -6.82
CA GLU A 137 7.85 30.38 -5.71
C GLU A 137 8.99 29.47 -6.20
N PRO A 138 10.27 29.79 -5.94
CA PRO A 138 11.40 29.02 -6.45
C PRO A 138 11.38 27.53 -6.07
N VAL A 139 10.86 27.21 -4.88
CA VAL A 139 10.75 25.83 -4.37
C VAL A 139 9.69 25.03 -5.14
N ASP A 140 8.63 25.71 -5.62
CA ASP A 140 7.48 25.08 -6.26
C ASP A 140 7.58 25.13 -7.80
N ALA A 141 8.34 26.07 -8.37
CA ALA A 141 8.32 26.41 -9.80
C ALA A 141 8.54 25.21 -10.74
N SER A 142 9.55 24.37 -10.49
CA SER A 142 9.82 23.18 -11.31
C SER A 142 8.68 22.16 -11.26
N LEU A 143 8.09 21.98 -10.07
CA LEU A 143 6.99 21.05 -9.86
C LEU A 143 5.67 21.58 -10.44
N TYR A 144 5.45 22.89 -10.31
CA TYR A 144 4.37 23.58 -11.00
C TYR A 144 4.48 23.36 -12.51
N ALA A 145 5.65 23.56 -13.11
CA ALA A 145 5.85 23.38 -14.55
C ALA A 145 5.58 21.95 -15.01
N ALA A 146 5.96 20.95 -14.22
CA ALA A 146 5.70 19.54 -14.51
C ALA A 146 4.21 19.17 -14.42
N LEU A 147 3.46 19.83 -13.53
CA LEU A 147 2.06 19.50 -13.22
C LEU A 147 1.01 20.39 -13.91
N ALA A 148 1.35 21.62 -14.30
CA ALA A 148 0.45 22.54 -14.99
C ALA A 148 -0.19 21.96 -16.28
N PRO A 149 0.50 21.14 -17.09
CA PRO A 149 -0.08 20.56 -18.31
C PRO A 149 -1.37 19.75 -18.07
N TYR A 150 -1.53 19.10 -16.92
CA TYR A 150 -2.71 18.28 -16.60
C TYR A 150 -4.01 19.11 -16.52
N VAL A 151 -3.90 20.41 -16.22
CA VAL A 151 -5.02 21.37 -16.07
C VAL A 151 -5.01 22.50 -17.11
N ALA A 152 -4.19 22.38 -18.17
CA ALA A 152 -4.10 23.44 -19.19
C ALA A 152 -5.45 23.77 -19.88
N ARG A 153 -6.36 22.78 -19.98
CA ARG A 153 -7.67 22.91 -20.65
C ARG A 153 -8.87 22.78 -19.72
N ARG A 154 -8.66 22.51 -18.43
CA ARG A 154 -9.71 22.24 -17.45
C ARG A 154 -9.29 22.73 -16.08
N SER A 155 -10.23 23.20 -15.28
CA SER A 155 -9.90 23.72 -13.94
C SER A 155 -9.50 22.64 -12.95
N MET A 156 -9.87 21.37 -13.18
CA MET A 156 -9.50 20.22 -12.35
C MET A 156 -9.32 18.99 -13.23
N ALA A 157 -8.35 18.13 -12.89
CA ALA A 157 -8.06 16.90 -13.61
C ALA A 157 -7.74 15.77 -12.62
N PRO A 158 -8.18 14.51 -12.87
CA PRO A 158 -7.64 13.37 -12.16
C PRO A 158 -6.18 13.16 -12.57
N ILE A 159 -5.34 12.78 -11.60
CA ILE A 159 -3.97 12.33 -11.86
C ILE A 159 -3.72 11.04 -11.08
N THR A 160 -2.87 10.20 -11.62
CA THR A 160 -2.42 8.97 -10.97
C THR A 160 -1.25 9.25 -10.03
N LEU A 161 -0.99 8.29 -9.14
CA LEU A 161 0.18 8.37 -8.27
C LEU A 161 1.50 8.36 -9.07
N GLY A 162 1.59 7.52 -10.11
CA GLY A 162 2.77 7.46 -10.97
C GLY A 162 3.04 8.78 -11.69
N GLU A 163 2.00 9.53 -12.08
CA GLU A 163 2.16 10.87 -12.67
C GLU A 163 2.68 11.90 -11.64
N VAL A 164 2.24 11.81 -10.38
CA VAL A 164 2.79 12.64 -9.28
C VAL A 164 4.25 12.30 -9.05
N GLU A 165 4.60 11.03 -9.00
CA GLU A 165 5.99 10.57 -8.81
C GLU A 165 6.88 11.02 -9.96
N ALA A 166 6.44 10.84 -11.21
CA ALA A 166 7.17 11.32 -12.37
C ALA A 166 7.40 12.84 -12.33
N ALA A 167 6.41 13.62 -11.87
CA ALA A 167 6.56 15.06 -11.71
C ALA A 167 7.55 15.44 -10.60
N ILE A 168 7.53 14.75 -9.45
CA ILE A 168 8.50 14.94 -8.36
C ILE A 168 9.92 14.65 -8.84
N GLN A 169 10.11 13.54 -9.56
CA GLN A 169 11.41 13.15 -10.12
C GLN A 169 11.90 14.15 -11.17
N ALA A 170 11.03 14.54 -12.12
CA ALA A 170 11.37 15.53 -13.16
C ALA A 170 11.72 16.91 -12.58
N ALA A 171 11.06 17.31 -11.49
CA ALA A 171 11.35 18.57 -10.80
C ALA A 171 12.61 18.51 -9.93
N GLY A 172 13.20 17.33 -9.71
CA GLY A 172 14.33 17.14 -8.80
C GLY A 172 13.99 17.49 -7.35
N CYS A 173 12.72 17.35 -6.96
CA CYS A 173 12.27 17.66 -5.62
C CYS A 173 12.90 16.67 -4.62
N GLY A 174 13.56 17.19 -3.58
CA GLY A 174 14.09 16.33 -2.52
C GLY A 174 12.99 15.61 -1.74
N ASP A 175 13.36 14.53 -1.05
CA ASP A 175 12.45 13.68 -0.25
C ASP A 175 11.59 14.45 0.77
N ALA A 176 12.04 15.66 1.16
CA ALA A 176 11.37 16.53 2.12
C ALA A 176 10.17 17.31 1.54
N HIS A 177 10.00 17.37 0.21
CA HIS A 177 8.92 18.16 -0.38
C HIS A 177 7.54 17.55 -0.05
N PRO A 178 6.52 18.31 0.40
CA PRO A 178 5.24 17.75 0.85
C PRO A 178 4.50 16.85 -0.14
N LEU A 179 4.70 17.02 -1.47
CA LEU A 179 4.11 16.12 -2.46
C LEU A 179 4.64 14.68 -2.40
N THR A 180 5.83 14.45 -1.83
CA THR A 180 6.32 13.08 -1.57
C THR A 180 5.46 12.36 -0.54
N THR A 181 4.59 13.06 0.21
CA THR A 181 3.62 12.42 1.11
C THR A 181 2.49 11.70 0.38
N PHE A 182 2.30 11.98 -0.91
CA PHE A 182 1.35 11.28 -1.77
C PHE A 182 1.97 10.00 -2.31
N ALA A 183 3.20 10.11 -2.84
CA ALA A 183 4.02 9.01 -3.30
C ALA A 183 4.30 8.01 -2.18
N VAL A 184 3.82 6.79 -2.35
CA VAL A 184 4.35 5.67 -1.57
C VAL A 184 5.36 5.03 -2.48
N SER A 185 6.62 5.43 -2.34
CA SER A 185 7.71 4.75 -3.06
C SER A 185 7.54 3.23 -2.88
N PRO A 186 7.79 2.39 -3.88
CA PRO A 186 7.70 0.93 -3.76
C PRO A 186 8.40 0.38 -2.51
N ASP A 187 9.49 1.03 -2.07
CA ASP A 187 10.16 0.76 -0.80
C ASP A 187 9.24 0.86 0.42
N ILE A 188 8.40 1.90 0.50
CA ILE A 188 7.49 2.13 1.63
C ILE A 188 6.32 1.16 1.59
N GLU A 189 5.80 0.80 0.41
CA GLU A 189 4.81 -0.27 0.31
C GLU A 189 5.40 -1.59 0.80
N ALA A 190 6.61 -1.92 0.35
CA ALA A 190 7.36 -3.07 0.86
C ALA A 190 7.57 -2.99 2.38
N ALA A 191 7.90 -1.80 2.90
CA ALA A 191 8.07 -1.58 4.34
C ALA A 191 6.78 -1.78 5.12
N LEU A 192 5.65 -1.36 4.55
CA LEU A 192 4.32 -1.50 5.16
C LEU A 192 3.88 -2.95 5.17
N GLU A 193 4.10 -3.67 4.07
CA GLU A 193 3.89 -5.12 3.96
C GLU A 193 4.76 -5.85 5.00
N GLU A 194 6.07 -5.58 5.03
CA GLU A 194 7.01 -6.17 6.00
C GLU A 194 6.62 -5.83 7.44
N ALA A 195 6.29 -4.57 7.73
CA ALA A 195 5.86 -4.14 9.07
C ALA A 195 4.52 -4.77 9.49
N ALA A 196 3.60 -4.98 8.56
CA ALA A 196 2.33 -5.65 8.82
C ALA A 196 2.53 -7.12 9.22
N LEU A 197 3.57 -7.76 8.68
CA LEU A 197 4.02 -9.10 9.05
C LEU A 197 4.96 -9.12 10.27
N GLY A 198 5.09 -8.01 10.99
CA GLY A 198 5.93 -7.90 12.20
C GLY A 198 7.41 -7.62 11.93
N GLY A 199 7.79 -7.33 10.69
CA GLY A 199 9.15 -7.03 10.29
C GLY A 199 9.72 -5.74 10.85
N PHE A 200 10.86 -5.88 11.51
CA PHE A 200 11.51 -4.77 12.19
C PHE A 200 12.13 -3.74 11.21
N ARG A 201 12.61 -4.17 10.03
CA ARG A 201 13.26 -3.25 9.08
C ARG A 201 12.21 -2.37 8.42
N GLY A 202 11.08 -2.94 8.04
CA GLY A 202 9.90 -2.21 7.56
C GLY A 202 9.44 -1.16 8.57
N LEU A 203 9.25 -1.57 9.83
CA LEU A 203 8.89 -0.65 10.93
C LEU A 203 9.90 0.48 11.12
N ARG A 204 11.20 0.16 11.11
CA ARG A 204 12.27 1.15 11.25
C ARG A 204 12.31 2.10 10.06
N MET A 205 12.12 1.62 8.84
CA MET A 205 12.10 2.44 7.64
C MET A 205 10.91 3.39 7.63
N ILE A 206 9.72 2.90 7.97
CA ILE A 206 8.51 3.71 8.14
C ILE A 206 8.75 4.82 9.16
N ARG A 207 9.28 4.47 10.35
CA ARG A 207 9.58 5.46 11.40
C ARG A 207 10.59 6.51 10.97
N ARG A 208 11.62 6.13 10.18
CA ARG A 208 12.67 7.04 9.71
C ARG A 208 12.18 7.98 8.60
N ARG A 209 11.48 7.45 7.58
CA ARG A 209 11.05 8.25 6.42
C ARG A 209 9.81 9.09 6.72
N ARG A 210 8.93 8.69 7.64
CA ARG A 210 7.64 9.36 7.86
C ARG A 210 7.52 10.09 9.19
N ALA A 211 8.56 10.79 9.63
CA ALA A 211 8.45 11.74 10.75
C ALA A 211 7.30 12.77 10.59
N THR A 212 6.83 13.00 9.36
CA THR A 212 5.78 13.96 9.01
C THR A 212 4.37 13.36 8.83
N ARG A 213 4.22 12.04 8.59
CA ARG A 213 2.93 11.37 8.36
C ARG A 213 2.82 10.04 9.14
N PRO A 214 2.08 9.98 10.26
CA PRO A 214 1.84 8.70 10.93
C PRO A 214 1.05 7.74 10.01
N VAL A 215 1.39 6.45 10.06
CA VAL A 215 0.61 5.40 9.40
C VAL A 215 -0.75 5.30 10.08
N SER A 216 -1.83 5.44 9.33
CA SER A 216 -3.16 5.29 9.92
C SER A 216 -3.47 3.82 10.20
N ARG A 217 -4.39 3.58 11.15
CA ARG A 217 -4.89 2.22 11.42
C ARG A 217 -5.42 1.53 10.16
N HIS A 218 -6.14 2.26 9.33
CA HIS A 218 -6.66 1.78 8.05
C HIS A 218 -5.53 1.44 7.06
N GLU A 219 -4.46 2.24 6.99
CA GLU A 219 -3.31 1.92 6.14
C GLU A 219 -2.61 0.64 6.59
N SER A 220 -2.43 0.47 7.90
CA SER A 220 -1.83 -0.75 8.47
C SER A 220 -2.72 -1.97 8.26
N GLN A 221 -4.03 -1.83 8.42
CA GLN A 221 -5.01 -2.90 8.20
C GLN A 221 -5.01 -3.35 6.74
N ARG A 222 -5.06 -2.41 5.78
CA ARG A 222 -4.96 -2.74 4.35
C ARG A 222 -3.63 -3.39 3.98
N ALA A 223 -2.52 -2.96 4.58
CA ALA A 223 -1.22 -3.58 4.34
C ALA A 223 -1.18 -5.02 4.83
N ARG A 224 -1.84 -5.30 5.98
CA ARG A 224 -2.01 -6.66 6.51
C ARG A 224 -2.88 -7.52 5.60
N GLU A 225 -4.06 -7.05 5.24
CA GLU A 225 -4.97 -7.76 4.31
C GLU A 225 -4.29 -8.05 2.97
N ALA A 226 -3.52 -7.09 2.45
CA ALA A 226 -2.76 -7.28 1.22
C ALA A 226 -1.64 -8.33 1.36
N ALA A 227 -0.98 -8.40 2.52
CA ALA A 227 0.05 -9.39 2.80
C ALA A 227 -0.54 -10.79 2.99
N GLU A 228 -1.65 -10.90 3.73
CA GLU A 228 -2.43 -12.14 3.89
C GLU A 228 -2.89 -12.67 2.53
N GLN A 229 -3.52 -11.82 1.71
CA GLN A 229 -3.92 -12.17 0.34
C GLN A 229 -2.72 -12.62 -0.51
N THR A 230 -1.55 -11.98 -0.35
CA THR A 230 -0.34 -12.37 -1.09
C THR A 230 0.16 -13.76 -0.67
N GLY A 231 0.04 -14.10 0.62
CA GLY A 231 0.27 -15.45 1.14
C GLY A 231 -0.63 -16.47 0.46
N ASP A 232 -1.94 -16.23 0.52
CA ASP A 232 -2.97 -17.09 -0.07
C ASP A 232 -2.77 -17.27 -1.59
N ASP A 233 -2.44 -16.18 -2.30
CA ASP A 233 -2.12 -16.21 -3.74
C ASP A 233 -0.92 -17.11 -4.03
N GLY A 234 0.13 -17.02 -3.21
CA GLY A 234 1.33 -17.84 -3.33
C GLY A 234 1.05 -19.32 -3.11
N GLU A 235 0.31 -19.66 -2.05
CA GLU A 235 -0.09 -21.05 -1.77
C GLU A 235 -0.97 -21.63 -2.87
N ARG A 236 -1.94 -20.85 -3.40
CA ARG A 236 -2.78 -21.27 -4.53
C ARG A 236 -1.97 -21.57 -5.79
N LEU A 237 -0.99 -20.73 -6.11
CA LEU A 237 -0.10 -20.95 -7.27
C LEU A 237 0.72 -22.24 -7.11
N VAL A 238 1.19 -22.54 -5.89
CA VAL A 238 1.91 -23.77 -5.58
C VAL A 238 0.98 -25.00 -5.65
N ASN A 239 -0.24 -24.89 -5.14
CA ASN A 239 -1.25 -25.93 -5.25
C ASN A 239 -1.58 -26.25 -6.71
N ALA A 240 -1.83 -25.22 -7.54
CA ALA A 240 -2.10 -25.40 -8.97
C ALA A 240 -0.90 -26.05 -9.69
N HIS A 241 0.32 -25.69 -9.31
CA HIS A 241 1.53 -26.32 -9.83
C HIS A 241 1.60 -27.81 -9.48
N PHE A 242 1.32 -28.18 -8.22
CA PHE A 242 1.32 -29.59 -7.81
C PHE A 242 0.19 -30.40 -8.44
N ALA A 243 -1.00 -29.82 -8.59
CA ALA A 243 -2.12 -30.45 -9.29
C ALA A 243 -1.75 -30.76 -10.75
N ALA A 244 -1.00 -29.87 -11.42
CA ALA A 244 -0.51 -30.12 -12.77
C ALA A 244 0.59 -31.20 -12.87
N LEU A 245 1.32 -31.46 -11.77
CA LEU A 245 2.33 -32.51 -11.68
C LEU A 245 1.75 -33.87 -11.27
N GLU A 246 0.55 -33.89 -10.70
CA GLU A 246 -0.12 -35.11 -10.29
C GLU A 246 -0.45 -35.96 -11.51
N ASN A 247 0.25 -37.09 -11.63
CA ASN A 247 0.10 -37.99 -12.77
C ASN A 247 -0.82 -39.16 -12.43
N PRO A 248 -1.61 -39.69 -13.38
CA PRO A 248 -2.49 -40.84 -13.18
C PRO A 248 -1.78 -42.14 -12.72
N GLY A 249 -0.44 -42.17 -12.75
CA GLY A 249 0.38 -43.29 -12.28
C GLY A 249 0.72 -43.29 -10.78
N GLY A 250 0.39 -42.24 -10.03
CA GLY A 250 0.50 -42.21 -8.57
C GLY A 250 1.91 -42.10 -7.98
N GLU A 251 2.95 -41.82 -8.78
CA GLU A 251 4.33 -41.63 -8.29
C GLU A 251 4.52 -40.33 -7.48
N PHE A 252 3.52 -39.44 -7.48
CA PHE A 252 3.52 -38.17 -6.79
C PHE A 252 2.13 -37.92 -6.20
N SER A 253 2.09 -37.57 -4.91
CA SER A 253 0.87 -37.14 -4.23
C SER A 253 1.21 -35.99 -3.29
N PHE A 254 0.28 -35.06 -3.12
CA PHE A 254 0.46 -33.92 -2.21
C PHE A 254 -0.81 -33.63 -1.41
N ALA A 255 -0.64 -32.94 -0.27
CA ALA A 255 -1.73 -32.46 0.54
C ALA A 255 -1.45 -31.02 0.99
N TRP A 256 -2.37 -30.09 0.67
CA TRP A 256 -2.38 -28.73 1.20
C TRP A 256 -2.91 -28.77 2.63
N THR A 257 -1.99 -28.88 3.58
CA THR A 257 -2.28 -29.18 4.98
C THR A 257 -2.78 -27.95 5.73
N SER A 258 -2.20 -26.77 5.49
CA SER A 258 -2.61 -25.51 6.13
C SER A 258 -4.06 -25.11 5.82
N ARG A 259 -4.58 -25.49 4.65
CA ARG A 259 -6.00 -25.27 4.28
C ARG A 259 -6.98 -26.10 5.12
N VAL A 260 -6.56 -27.27 5.61
CA VAL A 260 -7.40 -28.17 6.41
C VAL A 260 -7.18 -27.96 7.91
N ASP A 261 -5.95 -27.65 8.32
CA ASP A 261 -5.56 -27.41 9.70
C ASP A 261 -4.85 -26.05 9.83
N ALA A 262 -5.56 -25.07 10.39
CA ALA A 262 -5.05 -23.72 10.63
C ALA A 262 -3.88 -23.65 11.63
N TYR A 263 -3.60 -24.74 12.35
CA TYR A 263 -2.43 -24.86 13.24
C TYR A 263 -1.29 -25.66 12.62
N SER A 264 -1.40 -26.04 11.34
CA SER A 264 -0.34 -26.78 10.68
C SER A 264 0.95 -25.95 10.62
N PRO A 265 2.11 -26.51 11.00
CA PRO A 265 3.39 -25.81 10.98
C PRO A 265 4.09 -25.83 9.61
N PHE A 266 3.38 -26.22 8.55
CA PHE A 266 3.82 -26.22 7.15
C PHE A 266 2.60 -26.21 6.23
N ASP A 267 2.77 -25.73 4.99
CA ASP A 267 1.65 -25.60 4.05
C ASP A 267 1.37 -26.89 3.30
N PHE A 268 2.42 -27.57 2.83
CA PHE A 268 2.27 -28.75 1.98
C PHE A 268 3.07 -29.94 2.51
N ARG A 269 2.49 -31.12 2.35
CA ARG A 269 3.16 -32.41 2.53
C ARG A 269 3.19 -33.15 1.21
N ILE A 270 4.38 -33.57 0.80
CA ILE A 270 4.63 -34.20 -0.49
C ILE A 270 5.14 -35.62 -0.29
N ARG A 271 4.60 -36.56 -1.08
CA ARG A 271 5.06 -37.96 -1.11
C ARG A 271 5.32 -38.40 -2.53
N HIS A 272 6.48 -39.00 -2.73
CA HIS A 272 6.82 -39.76 -3.93
C HIS A 272 6.69 -41.25 -3.62
N HIS A 273 6.10 -42.00 -4.54
CA HIS A 273 5.94 -43.45 -4.43
C HIS A 273 6.71 -44.14 -5.54
N GLY A 274 7.69 -44.98 -5.19
CA GLY A 274 8.48 -45.72 -6.17
C GLY A 274 9.38 -44.87 -7.09
N GLY A 275 9.72 -45.42 -8.27
CA GLY A 275 10.57 -44.76 -9.26
C GLY A 275 12.06 -44.64 -8.87
N ALA A 276 12.79 -43.74 -9.52
CA ALA A 276 14.23 -43.54 -9.29
C ALA A 276 14.56 -42.89 -7.94
N LEU A 277 13.57 -42.26 -7.31
CA LEU A 277 13.70 -41.60 -6.00
C LEU A 277 13.28 -42.51 -4.84
N GLY A 278 12.62 -43.65 -5.14
CA GLY A 278 12.02 -44.51 -4.13
C GLY A 278 10.92 -43.80 -3.35
N ASP A 279 10.50 -44.40 -2.24
CA ASP A 279 9.53 -43.78 -1.35
C ASP A 279 10.20 -42.63 -0.58
N ALA A 280 9.79 -41.41 -0.88
CA ALA A 280 10.34 -40.21 -0.28
C ALA A 280 9.22 -39.27 0.16
N GLU A 281 9.36 -38.70 1.35
CA GLU A 281 8.42 -37.73 1.91
C GLU A 281 9.17 -36.47 2.33
N TYR A 282 8.54 -35.32 2.14
CA TYR A 282 9.01 -34.04 2.66
C TYR A 282 7.85 -33.09 2.91
N VAL A 283 8.13 -32.06 3.69
CA VAL A 283 7.20 -30.94 3.93
C VAL A 283 7.80 -29.65 3.42
N LEU A 284 6.96 -28.68 3.13
CA LEU A 284 7.39 -27.36 2.74
C LEU A 284 6.42 -26.28 3.19
N ASP A 285 6.96 -25.09 3.28
CA ASP A 285 6.23 -23.87 3.59
C ASP A 285 6.45 -22.85 2.46
N VAL A 286 5.37 -22.17 2.09
CA VAL A 286 5.30 -21.20 1.00
C VAL A 286 5.44 -19.80 1.57
N LYS A 287 6.53 -19.13 1.23
CA LYS A 287 6.74 -17.72 1.59
C LYS A 287 6.55 -16.86 0.35
N ALA A 288 5.44 -16.14 0.29
CA ALA A 288 5.06 -15.31 -0.84
C ALA A 288 5.47 -13.83 -0.69
N THR A 289 5.70 -13.14 -1.80
CA THR A 289 5.74 -11.66 -1.85
C THR A 289 5.43 -11.15 -3.26
N ARG A 290 4.91 -9.93 -3.38
CA ARG A 290 4.75 -9.27 -4.68
C ARG A 290 6.06 -8.73 -5.26
N GLY A 291 7.05 -8.50 -4.40
CA GLY A 291 8.32 -7.91 -4.81
C GLY A 291 9.33 -8.91 -5.37
N ALA A 292 10.58 -8.47 -5.42
CA ALA A 292 11.70 -9.28 -5.86
C ALA A 292 12.04 -10.40 -4.86
N PHE A 293 12.74 -11.42 -5.35
CA PHE A 293 13.17 -12.59 -4.56
C PHE A 293 14.00 -12.22 -3.33
N GLU A 294 14.82 -11.17 -3.43
CA GLU A 294 15.77 -10.74 -2.40
C GLU A 294 15.11 -10.18 -1.14
N ARG A 295 13.78 -9.98 -1.14
CA ARG A 295 13.05 -9.54 0.04
C ARG A 295 13.18 -10.56 1.16
N ASP A 296 13.45 -10.04 2.35
CA ASP A 296 13.40 -10.81 3.59
C ASP A 296 12.02 -11.49 3.69
N PHE A 297 11.97 -12.67 4.30
CA PHE A 297 10.74 -13.40 4.57
C PHE A 297 10.61 -13.66 6.07
N HIS A 298 9.39 -13.98 6.49
CA HIS A 298 9.09 -14.28 7.89
C HIS A 298 8.98 -15.78 8.06
N LEU A 299 9.67 -16.33 9.05
CA LEU A 299 9.52 -17.71 9.50
C LEU A 299 8.94 -17.65 10.91
N SER A 300 7.74 -18.18 11.14
CA SER A 300 7.18 -18.22 12.49
C SER A 300 8.05 -19.09 13.40
N PHE A 301 8.00 -18.86 14.71
CA PHE A 301 8.75 -19.70 15.65
C PHE A 301 8.28 -21.15 15.57
N GLY A 302 6.98 -21.38 15.36
CA GLY A 302 6.39 -22.72 15.17
C GLY A 302 6.94 -23.44 13.93
N GLU A 303 7.01 -22.75 12.78
CA GLU A 303 7.63 -23.30 11.55
C GLU A 303 9.11 -23.61 11.76
N GLY A 304 9.85 -22.70 12.40
CA GLY A 304 11.27 -22.91 12.70
C GLY A 304 11.48 -24.09 13.64
N PHE A 305 10.63 -24.25 14.65
CA PHE A 305 10.69 -25.38 15.58
C PHE A 305 10.35 -26.71 14.88
N GLU A 306 9.26 -26.75 14.10
CA GLU A 306 8.90 -27.93 13.32
C GLU A 306 10.02 -28.32 12.35
N ALA A 307 10.59 -27.34 11.64
CA ALA A 307 11.72 -27.60 10.76
C ALA A 307 12.94 -28.13 11.53
N ALA A 308 13.24 -27.64 12.74
CA ALA A 308 14.37 -28.15 13.52
C ALA A 308 14.21 -29.62 13.94
N GLU A 309 12.98 -30.00 14.31
CA GLU A 309 12.61 -31.32 14.84
C GLU A 309 12.12 -32.31 13.76
N SER A 310 11.95 -31.86 12.51
CA SER A 310 11.35 -32.70 11.46
C SER A 310 12.20 -33.92 11.10
N ASN A 311 11.55 -35.08 11.07
CA ASN A 311 12.17 -36.34 10.65
C ASN A 311 12.25 -36.49 9.12
N VAL A 312 11.54 -35.64 8.37
CA VAL A 312 11.59 -35.57 6.90
C VAL A 312 12.25 -34.25 6.48
N PRO A 313 12.83 -34.15 5.27
CA PRO A 313 13.33 -32.88 4.76
C PRO A 313 12.26 -31.77 4.82
N TYR A 314 12.68 -30.57 5.19
CA TYR A 314 11.81 -29.39 5.27
C TYR A 314 12.33 -28.36 4.28
N TYR A 315 11.45 -27.83 3.43
CA TYR A 315 11.83 -26.82 2.42
C TYR A 315 11.02 -25.53 2.57
N ILE A 316 11.61 -24.44 2.08
CA ILE A 316 10.90 -23.18 1.84
C ILE A 316 10.75 -23.00 0.34
N TRP A 317 9.53 -22.71 -0.10
CA TRP A 317 9.23 -22.31 -1.47
C TRP A 317 9.00 -20.79 -1.48
N ARG A 318 9.98 -20.05 -2.01
CA ARG A 318 9.84 -18.59 -2.17
C ARG A 318 9.11 -18.30 -3.46
N VAL A 319 7.87 -17.84 -3.34
CA VAL A 319 7.07 -17.34 -4.45
C VAL A 319 7.18 -15.81 -4.48
N TYR A 320 7.61 -15.24 -5.60
CA TYR A 320 7.92 -13.82 -5.72
C TYR A 320 7.51 -13.27 -7.09
N GLY A 321 7.40 -11.95 -7.18
CA GLY A 321 6.91 -11.28 -8.39
C GLY A 321 5.49 -11.69 -8.74
N ILE A 322 4.63 -11.91 -7.73
CA ILE A 322 3.24 -12.32 -7.94
C ILE A 322 2.48 -11.21 -8.69
N THR A 323 1.88 -11.60 -9.82
CA THR A 323 1.03 -10.78 -10.68
C THR A 323 -0.24 -11.55 -11.05
N THR A 324 -1.11 -10.94 -11.86
CA THR A 324 -2.28 -11.63 -12.42
C THR A 324 -1.91 -12.78 -13.36
N ASP A 325 -0.72 -12.74 -13.96
CA ASP A 325 -0.32 -13.70 -15.00
C ASP A 325 0.43 -14.90 -14.41
N GLY A 326 0.87 -14.79 -13.15
CA GLY A 326 1.64 -15.81 -12.47
C GLY A 326 2.71 -15.23 -11.55
N ALA A 327 3.71 -16.06 -11.24
CA ALA A 327 4.82 -15.71 -10.35
C ALA A 327 6.09 -16.50 -10.70
N PHE A 328 7.19 -16.15 -10.03
CA PHE A 328 8.40 -16.97 -10.00
C PHE A 328 8.52 -17.71 -8.67
N MET A 329 9.15 -18.86 -8.70
CA MET A 329 9.38 -19.70 -7.53
C MET A 329 10.83 -20.18 -7.46
N ARG A 330 11.42 -20.15 -6.27
CA ARG A 330 12.67 -20.87 -5.97
C ARG A 330 12.44 -21.76 -4.75
N ARG A 331 12.99 -22.97 -4.78
CA ARG A 331 12.99 -23.92 -3.66
C ARG A 331 14.30 -23.79 -2.90
N SER A 332 14.23 -23.81 -1.57
CA SER A 332 15.43 -23.87 -0.73
C SER A 332 16.12 -25.25 -0.79
N GLY A 333 17.32 -25.36 -0.21
CA GLY A 333 17.82 -26.65 0.30
C GLY A 333 17.00 -27.12 1.50
N ASP A 334 17.33 -28.31 2.03
CA ASP A 334 16.75 -28.80 3.29
C ASP A 334 17.15 -27.84 4.43
N ILE A 335 16.18 -27.22 5.09
CA ILE A 335 16.42 -26.15 6.07
C ILE A 335 16.57 -26.64 7.51
N ARG A 336 16.48 -27.95 7.77
CA ARG A 336 16.49 -28.48 9.15
C ARG A 336 17.72 -28.06 9.96
N ASP A 337 18.90 -28.10 9.35
CA ASP A 337 20.15 -27.65 10.01
C ASP A 337 20.16 -26.15 10.28
N PHE A 338 19.65 -25.35 9.32
CA PHE A 338 19.48 -23.91 9.50
C PHE A 338 18.51 -23.61 10.66
N ALA A 339 17.38 -24.32 10.71
CA ALA A 339 16.37 -24.18 11.74
C ALA A 339 16.90 -24.57 13.14
N ARG A 340 17.63 -25.69 13.26
CA ARG A 340 18.30 -26.07 14.51
C ARG A 340 19.25 -24.99 15.00
N ALA A 341 20.11 -24.46 14.12
CA ALA A 341 21.04 -23.40 14.49
C ALA A 341 20.32 -22.10 14.90
N LEU A 342 19.18 -21.79 14.27
CA LEU A 342 18.35 -20.63 14.60
C LEU A 342 17.74 -20.76 16.00
N ILE A 343 17.14 -21.91 16.32
CA ILE A 343 16.53 -22.19 17.63
C ILE A 343 17.60 -22.23 18.73
N GLU A 344 18.73 -22.91 18.51
CA GLU A 344 19.82 -22.96 19.50
C GLU A 344 20.43 -21.58 19.77
N THR A 345 20.45 -20.70 18.77
CA THR A 345 20.90 -19.32 18.94
C THR A 345 19.89 -18.52 19.75
N HIS A 346 18.60 -18.68 19.46
CA HIS A 346 17.51 -18.04 20.19
C HIS A 346 17.52 -18.45 21.67
N ASP A 347 17.50 -19.74 21.98
CA ASP A 347 17.45 -20.28 23.36
C ASP A 347 18.62 -19.79 24.21
N ARG A 348 19.81 -19.65 23.62
CA ARG A 348 21.01 -19.18 24.30
C ARG A 348 21.01 -17.68 24.54
N ALA A 349 20.46 -16.91 23.62
CA ALA A 349 20.52 -15.45 23.63
C ALA A 349 19.35 -14.81 24.39
N MET A 350 18.22 -15.50 24.49
CA MET A 350 17.01 -14.94 25.07
C MET A 350 16.93 -15.16 26.59
N PRO A 351 16.45 -14.16 27.36
CA PRO A 351 16.20 -14.34 28.79
C PRO A 351 15.15 -15.43 29.05
N ALA A 352 15.27 -16.11 30.19
CA ALA A 352 14.29 -17.11 30.62
C ALA A 352 12.87 -16.53 30.63
N GLY A 353 11.93 -17.25 30.00
CA GLY A 353 10.53 -16.85 29.87
C GLY A 353 10.24 -15.87 28.73
N VAL A 354 11.22 -15.56 27.87
CA VAL A 354 11.02 -14.76 26.66
C VAL A 354 11.17 -15.63 25.42
N ALA A 355 10.13 -15.65 24.58
CA ALA A 355 10.15 -16.31 23.27
C ALA A 355 10.01 -15.28 22.15
N ALA A 356 10.46 -15.64 20.95
CA ALA A 356 10.17 -14.87 19.75
C ALA A 356 8.93 -15.48 19.09
N ASP A 357 8.07 -14.65 18.51
CA ASP A 357 6.91 -15.15 17.75
C ASP A 357 7.31 -15.53 16.32
N ALA A 358 8.27 -14.81 15.74
CA ALA A 358 8.75 -15.02 14.38
C ALA A 358 10.18 -14.48 14.18
N PHE A 359 10.81 -14.95 13.12
CA PHE A 359 12.12 -14.52 12.65
C PHE A 359 12.00 -13.83 11.29
N SER A 360 12.68 -12.69 11.12
CA SER A 360 12.89 -12.10 9.79
C SER A 360 14.18 -12.67 9.20
N VAL A 361 14.07 -13.38 8.08
CA VAL A 361 15.16 -14.13 7.46
C VAL A 361 15.51 -13.52 6.11
N GLN A 362 16.79 -13.22 5.92
CA GLN A 362 17.30 -12.77 4.62
C GLN A 362 17.49 -13.97 3.72
N VAL A 363 17.15 -13.87 2.42
CA VAL A 363 17.35 -15.00 1.49
C VAL A 363 18.80 -15.43 1.34
N ALA A 364 19.74 -14.50 1.56
CA ALA A 364 21.17 -14.75 1.54
C ALA A 364 21.74 -15.20 2.91
N ALA A 365 20.88 -15.53 3.88
CA ALA A 365 21.33 -16.02 5.18
C ALA A 365 22.21 -17.28 5.03
N HIS A 366 23.27 -17.35 5.82
CA HIS A 366 24.17 -18.49 5.81
C HIS A 366 23.41 -19.77 6.16
N GLY A 367 23.61 -20.84 5.37
CA GLY A 367 22.91 -22.12 5.53
C GLY A 367 21.67 -22.26 4.65
N LEU A 368 21.27 -21.20 3.93
CA LEU A 368 20.24 -21.31 2.89
C LEU A 368 20.88 -21.39 1.50
N THR A 369 20.39 -22.33 0.71
CA THR A 369 20.71 -22.45 -0.73
C THR A 369 19.40 -22.44 -1.51
N TRP A 370 19.42 -21.97 -2.74
CA TRP A 370 18.21 -21.83 -3.56
C TRP A 370 18.39 -22.46 -4.93
N SER A 371 17.32 -23.06 -5.45
CA SER A 371 17.27 -23.57 -6.82
C SER A 371 17.28 -22.43 -7.86
N GLU A 372 17.43 -22.82 -9.12
CA GLU A 372 17.05 -21.96 -10.25
C GLU A 372 15.55 -21.61 -10.20
N PRO A 373 15.16 -20.47 -10.78
CA PRO A 373 13.77 -20.03 -10.75
C PRO A 373 12.91 -20.88 -11.67
N VAL A 374 11.70 -21.18 -11.21
CA VAL A 374 10.62 -21.84 -11.95
C VAL A 374 9.48 -20.84 -12.11
N VAL A 375 8.82 -20.83 -13.28
CA VAL A 375 7.65 -19.99 -13.53
C VAL A 375 6.40 -20.75 -13.08
N LEU A 376 5.59 -20.12 -12.23
CA LEU A 376 4.25 -20.57 -11.87
C LEU A 376 3.25 -19.79 -12.71
N ALA A 377 2.48 -20.46 -13.55
CA ALA A 377 1.41 -19.82 -14.31
C ALA A 377 0.17 -19.63 -13.43
N ALA A 378 -0.51 -18.50 -13.55
CA ALA A 378 -1.84 -18.36 -12.97
C ALA A 378 -2.77 -19.39 -13.65
N ALA A 379 -3.49 -20.18 -12.84
CA ALA A 379 -4.57 -21.01 -13.38
C ALA A 379 -5.59 -20.07 -14.02
N LEU A 380 -5.95 -20.30 -15.28
CA LEU A 380 -6.95 -19.51 -15.99
C LEU A 380 -8.32 -19.75 -15.35
N GLY A 381 -8.64 -18.98 -14.30
CA GLY A 381 -9.96 -18.47 -13.93
C GLY A 381 -11.19 -19.36 -13.76
N GLU A 382 -11.15 -20.69 -13.90
CA GLU A 382 -12.41 -21.46 -14.07
C GLU A 382 -12.81 -22.47 -12.96
N GLU A 383 -12.02 -22.73 -11.91
CA GLU A 383 -12.34 -23.88 -11.02
C GLU A 383 -12.70 -23.60 -9.54
N ASP A 384 -12.64 -22.36 -9.05
CA ASP A 384 -12.86 -22.10 -7.61
C ASP A 384 -14.34 -22.13 -7.16
N GLU A 385 -15.32 -22.37 -8.04
CA GLU A 385 -16.74 -22.48 -7.64
C GLU A 385 -17.22 -23.91 -7.32
N ALA A 386 -16.43 -24.95 -7.59
CA ALA A 386 -16.89 -26.35 -7.48
C ALA A 386 -16.39 -27.13 -6.24
N ALA A 387 -15.37 -26.65 -5.51
CA ALA A 387 -14.71 -27.44 -4.47
C ALA A 387 -15.24 -27.23 -3.03
N ASP A 388 -16.08 -26.22 -2.78
CA ASP A 388 -16.59 -25.89 -1.44
C ASP A 388 -18.00 -26.45 -1.13
N ALA A 389 -18.48 -27.41 -1.92
CA ALA A 389 -19.70 -28.14 -1.56
C ALA A 389 -19.38 -29.15 -0.44
N PRO A 390 -19.90 -28.99 0.79
CA PRO A 390 -19.76 -30.00 1.82
C PRO A 390 -20.48 -31.28 1.37
N ALA A 391 -19.77 -32.42 1.48
CA ALA A 391 -20.30 -33.76 1.20
C ALA A 391 -21.41 -34.18 2.16
#